data_AF-A0A9Q9CCC5-F1
#
_entry.id   AF-A0A9Q9CCC5-F1
#
_cell.length_a   1.000
_cell.length_b   1.000
_cell.length_c   1.000
_cell.angle_alpha   90.00
_cell.angle_beta   90.00
_cell.angle_gamma   90.00
#
_symmetry.space_group_name_H-M   'P 1'
#
loop_
_entity.id
_entity.type
_entity.pdbx_description
1 polymer ?
#
loop_
_entity_poly.entity_id
_entity_poly.type
_entity_poly.pdbx_seq_one_letter_code
_entity_poly.pdbx_strand_id
1 'polypeptide(L)'
;MIRIISEVNYLERRFLASLFLTLFVSYTMRNRARAHNLLSAMLILYVAFDHKHTAYILASIALNILLLKFTSMTEYAFTLVNIIVLYVYKIFGGFFEKRISGSFDISGVLMLMTIKMCYLGKEYDRRTNTIKDALSYILFIPGLMLGPVPTFKKFMENKYRKPKKPPYGTFLKSFGFLILFQALRISVPRSHLLEENVSLPMRLVYIYLFTVGNRIKFYFAWHFSHGCFTFQNFPNLLNADFLKVELATCVKDLSTYWNVCTGIWLKNCFFVPMKRKSIFWASVATSAVSALWHGINPCYLIMFLSFSISIPVVKENNRLIQYFCPSLFWILSRVQMLILTTYFTTSFFLLNISDLIYVWKSVYFAGHIVIALSLLIQGATKYFSFPAEKKRID
;
A
#
# COMPACT_ATOMS: atom_id res chain seq x y z
N MET A 1 -7.17 0.13 31.36
CA MET A 1 -6.33 0.39 30.17
C MET A 1 -5.04 -0.43 30.16
N ILE A 2 -4.18 -0.38 31.19
CA ILE A 2 -2.89 -1.12 31.23
C ILE A 2 -3.06 -2.65 31.17
N ARG A 3 -4.10 -3.21 31.78
CA ARG A 3 -4.44 -4.65 31.71
C ARG A 3 -4.94 -5.13 30.32
N ILE A 4 -5.40 -4.21 29.46
CA ILE A 4 -5.81 -4.51 28.07
C ILE A 4 -4.57 -4.47 27.14
N ILE A 5 -3.50 -3.79 27.57
CA ILE A 5 -2.22 -3.71 26.85
C ILE A 5 -1.36 -4.98 27.07
N SER A 6 -1.65 -5.80 28.09
CA SER A 6 -0.75 -6.87 28.54
C SER A 6 -0.85 -8.20 27.79
N GLU A 7 -1.86 -8.42 26.93
CA GLU A 7 -1.95 -9.66 26.15
C GLU A 7 -1.58 -9.43 24.68
N VAL A 8 -0.29 -9.21 24.44
CA VAL A 8 0.27 -9.33 23.08
C VAL A 8 0.11 -10.79 22.66
N ASN A 9 -0.74 -11.03 21.65
CA ASN A 9 -1.01 -12.39 21.20
C ASN A 9 0.31 -13.06 20.75
N TYR A 10 0.40 -14.39 20.88
CA TYR A 10 1.49 -15.19 20.36
C TYR A 10 1.93 -14.79 18.94
N LEU A 11 0.99 -14.54 18.01
CA LEU A 11 1.30 -14.11 16.64
C LEU A 11 1.94 -12.71 16.59
N GLU A 12 1.46 -11.77 17.41
CA GLU A 12 2.03 -10.42 17.50
C GLU A 12 3.46 -10.48 18.07
N ARG A 13 3.72 -11.34 19.07
CA ARG A 13 5.08 -11.58 19.60
C ARG A 13 6.03 -12.12 18.54
N ARG A 14 5.58 -13.08 17.74
CA ARG A 14 6.34 -13.62 16.61
C ARG A 14 6.68 -12.54 15.58
N PHE A 15 5.68 -11.74 15.23
CA PHE A 15 5.89 -10.64 14.30
C PHE A 15 6.89 -9.61 14.84
N LEU A 16 6.75 -9.16 16.09
CA LEU A 16 7.69 -8.24 16.74
C LEU A 16 9.11 -8.81 16.79
N ALA A 17 9.27 -10.10 17.11
CA ALA A 17 10.57 -10.77 17.09
C ALA A 17 11.18 -10.76 15.67
N SER A 18 10.36 -11.00 14.63
CA SER A 18 10.83 -10.94 13.24
C SER A 18 11.23 -9.52 12.80
N LEU A 19 10.56 -8.48 13.32
CA LEU A 19 10.97 -7.08 13.08
C LEU A 19 12.31 -6.80 13.75
N PHE A 20 12.52 -7.24 14.99
CA PHE A 20 13.81 -7.10 15.66
C PHE A 20 14.94 -7.80 14.88
N LEU A 21 14.71 -9.02 14.39
CA LEU A 21 15.65 -9.73 13.53
C LEU A 21 15.90 -8.97 12.21
N THR A 22 14.85 -8.43 11.59
CA THR A 22 14.97 -7.62 10.36
C THR A 22 15.84 -6.38 10.60
N LEU A 23 15.63 -5.69 11.72
CA LEU A 23 16.43 -4.53 12.13
C LEU A 23 17.89 -4.92 12.37
N PHE A 24 18.11 -5.96 13.17
CA PHE A 24 19.44 -6.43 13.54
C PHE A 24 20.23 -6.85 12.30
N VAL A 25 19.66 -7.69 11.44
CA VAL A 25 20.32 -8.12 10.19
C VAL A 25 20.52 -6.94 9.24
N SER A 26 19.55 -6.02 9.12
CA SER A 26 19.73 -4.83 8.28
C SER A 26 20.86 -3.92 8.77
N TYR A 27 21.13 -3.88 10.07
CA TYR A 27 22.24 -3.13 10.65
C TYR A 27 23.59 -3.85 10.50
N THR A 28 23.63 -5.16 10.74
CA THR A 28 24.89 -5.94 10.75
C THR A 28 25.33 -6.42 9.38
N MET A 29 24.43 -6.48 8.40
CA MET A 29 24.75 -6.89 7.02
C MET A 29 25.75 -5.92 6.37
N ARG A 30 27.01 -6.34 6.30
CA ARG A 30 28.14 -5.56 5.73
C ARG A 30 28.41 -5.82 4.27
N ASN A 31 28.18 -7.06 3.82
CA ASN A 31 28.18 -7.42 2.42
C ASN A 31 26.82 -8.04 2.14
N ARG A 32 26.25 -7.77 0.96
CA ARG A 32 25.11 -8.55 0.44
C ARG A 32 25.58 -9.95 0.04
N ALA A 33 26.33 -10.61 0.93
CA ALA A 33 26.89 -11.92 0.75
C ALA A 33 25.72 -12.89 0.59
N ARG A 34 25.66 -13.47 -0.61
CA ARG A 34 24.49 -14.17 -1.15
C ARG A 34 23.95 -15.27 -0.22
N ALA A 35 24.83 -15.96 0.52
CA ALA A 35 24.47 -17.02 1.46
C ALA A 35 23.88 -16.50 2.80
N HIS A 36 24.42 -15.40 3.34
CA HIS A 36 23.95 -14.85 4.62
C HIS A 36 22.52 -14.30 4.50
N ASN A 37 22.17 -13.73 3.35
CA ASN A 37 20.83 -13.22 3.07
C ASN A 37 19.78 -14.32 3.00
N LEU A 38 20.11 -15.48 2.42
CA LEU A 38 19.18 -16.60 2.31
C LEU A 38 18.84 -17.17 3.69
N LEU A 39 19.85 -17.52 4.49
CA LEU A 39 19.64 -18.08 5.83
C LEU A 39 18.91 -17.10 6.75
N SER A 40 19.31 -15.81 6.71
CA SER A 40 18.65 -14.77 7.51
C SER A 40 17.20 -14.55 7.07
N ALA A 41 16.92 -14.54 5.77
CA ALA A 41 15.57 -14.40 5.25
C ALA A 41 14.69 -15.59 5.65
N MET A 42 15.20 -16.83 5.53
CA MET A 42 14.49 -18.03 5.96
C MET A 42 14.17 -17.98 7.46
N LEU A 43 15.14 -17.58 8.30
CA LEU A 43 14.92 -17.44 9.73
C LEU A 43 13.87 -16.37 10.05
N ILE A 44 13.95 -15.19 9.42
CA ILE A 44 12.99 -14.10 9.62
C ILE A 44 11.58 -14.53 9.22
N LEU A 45 11.43 -15.16 8.04
CA LEU A 45 10.14 -15.66 7.56
C LEU A 45 9.59 -16.76 8.48
N TYR A 46 10.44 -17.68 8.94
CA TYR A 46 10.06 -18.72 9.88
C TYR A 46 9.57 -18.12 11.19
N VAL A 47 10.32 -17.19 11.78
CA VAL A 47 9.92 -16.52 13.02
C VAL A 47 8.60 -15.76 12.83
N ALA A 48 8.46 -15.02 11.74
CA ALA A 48 7.25 -14.24 11.44
C ALA A 48 6.00 -15.11 11.22
N PHE A 49 6.11 -16.14 10.37
CA PHE A 49 4.95 -16.81 9.79
C PHE A 49 4.88 -18.31 10.04
N ASP A 50 5.89 -18.94 10.65
CA ASP A 50 6.09 -20.38 10.86
C ASP A 50 6.38 -21.24 9.62
N HIS A 51 6.55 -22.55 9.83
CA HIS A 51 7.01 -23.51 8.84
C HIS A 51 6.09 -23.63 7.62
N LYS A 52 4.76 -23.65 7.79
CA LYS A 52 3.83 -23.90 6.67
C LYS A 52 3.81 -22.72 5.70
N HIS A 53 3.68 -21.53 6.26
CA HIS A 53 3.73 -20.29 5.51
C HIS A 53 5.10 -20.05 4.87
N THR A 54 6.17 -20.32 5.61
CA THR A 54 7.54 -20.19 5.07
C THR A 54 7.75 -21.17 3.92
N ALA A 55 7.28 -22.41 4.03
CA ALA A 55 7.35 -23.38 2.94
C ALA A 55 6.62 -22.89 1.69
N TYR A 56 5.43 -22.31 1.83
CA TYR A 56 4.69 -21.72 0.71
C TYR A 56 5.46 -20.57 0.03
N ILE A 57 6.05 -19.66 0.82
CA ILE A 57 6.87 -18.57 0.29
C ILE A 57 8.09 -19.13 -0.45
N LEU A 58 8.77 -20.13 0.11
CA LEU A 58 9.94 -20.75 -0.53
C LEU A 58 9.56 -21.48 -1.82
N ALA A 59 8.41 -22.16 -1.86
CA ALA A 59 7.88 -22.77 -3.08
C ALA A 59 7.58 -21.71 -4.16
N SER A 60 6.98 -20.58 -3.77
CA SER A 60 6.76 -19.44 -4.67
C SER A 60 8.07 -18.86 -5.21
N ILE A 61 9.10 -18.72 -4.37
CA ILE A 61 10.43 -18.28 -4.81
C ILE A 61 11.05 -19.28 -5.78
N ALA A 62 10.98 -20.59 -5.47
CA ALA A 62 11.50 -21.64 -6.34
C ALA A 62 10.84 -21.61 -7.72
N LEU A 63 9.50 -21.54 -7.77
CA LEU A 63 8.75 -21.40 -9.03
C LEU A 63 9.22 -20.20 -9.83
N ASN A 64 9.31 -19.03 -9.20
CA ASN A 64 9.73 -17.79 -9.86
C ASN A 64 11.16 -17.87 -10.40
N ILE A 65 12.08 -18.50 -9.67
CA ILE A 65 13.47 -18.69 -10.12
C ILE A 65 13.56 -19.69 -11.27
N LEU A 66 12.79 -20.79 -11.24
CA LEU A 66 12.72 -21.74 -12.34
C LEU A 66 12.20 -21.05 -13.61
N LEU A 67 11.11 -20.28 -13.50
CA LEU A 67 10.57 -19.50 -14.61
C LEU A 67 11.61 -18.49 -15.12
N LEU A 68 12.25 -17.72 -14.26
CA LEU A 68 13.28 -16.76 -14.66
C LEU A 68 14.46 -17.42 -15.39
N LYS A 69 14.86 -18.62 -14.94
CA LYS A 69 15.98 -19.38 -15.52
C LYS A 69 15.64 -19.99 -16.87
N PHE A 70 14.48 -20.62 -16.99
CA PHE A 70 14.15 -21.48 -18.14
C PHE A 70 13.21 -20.83 -19.16
N THR A 71 12.55 -19.72 -18.83
CA THR A 71 11.53 -19.10 -19.70
C THR A 71 11.77 -17.61 -19.88
N SER A 72 11.42 -17.04 -21.03
CA SER A 72 11.54 -15.60 -21.33
C SER A 72 10.27 -14.85 -20.93
N MET A 73 9.96 -14.85 -19.63
CA MET A 73 8.74 -14.24 -19.10
C MET A 73 8.85 -12.72 -19.07
N THR A 74 7.81 -12.05 -19.57
CA THR A 74 7.68 -10.58 -19.52
C THR A 74 7.28 -10.12 -18.11
N GLU A 75 7.37 -8.81 -17.87
CA GLU A 75 6.93 -8.20 -16.62
C GLU A 75 5.44 -8.45 -16.31
N TYR A 76 4.61 -8.52 -17.34
CA TYR A 76 3.17 -8.79 -17.22
C TYR A 76 2.91 -10.28 -16.92
N ALA A 77 3.64 -11.18 -17.57
CA ALA A 77 3.51 -12.61 -17.33
C ALA A 77 3.92 -12.97 -15.90
N PHE A 78 5.04 -12.40 -15.41
CA PHE A 78 5.43 -12.54 -14.00
C PHE A 78 4.42 -11.94 -13.03
N THR A 79 3.86 -10.77 -13.35
CA THR A 79 2.80 -10.15 -12.54
C THR A 79 1.61 -11.10 -12.42
N LEU A 80 1.13 -11.64 -13.54
CA LEU A 80 -0.02 -12.55 -13.56
C LEU A 80 0.24 -13.84 -12.77
N VAL A 81 1.39 -14.49 -12.99
CA VAL A 81 1.76 -15.71 -12.26
C VAL A 81 1.77 -15.46 -10.75
N ASN A 82 2.32 -14.34 -10.29
CA ASN A 82 2.40 -14.06 -8.85
C ASN A 82 1.06 -13.65 -8.23
N ILE A 83 0.16 -13.02 -9.00
CA ILE A 83 -1.24 -12.82 -8.59
C ILE A 83 -1.94 -14.17 -8.47
N ILE A 84 -1.75 -15.08 -9.43
CA ILE A 84 -2.31 -16.44 -9.37
C ILE A 84 -1.80 -17.18 -8.13
N VAL A 85 -0.50 -17.13 -7.84
CA VAL A 85 0.07 -17.72 -6.62
C VAL A 85 -0.58 -17.14 -5.36
N LEU A 86 -0.73 -15.82 -5.27
CA LEU A 86 -1.44 -15.18 -4.16
C LEU A 86 -2.90 -15.67 -4.06
N TYR A 87 -3.58 -15.84 -5.19
CA TYR A 87 -4.99 -16.26 -5.21
C TYR A 87 -5.14 -17.72 -4.82
N VAL A 88 -4.23 -18.58 -5.29
CA VAL A 88 -4.17 -19.99 -4.87
C VAL A 88 -3.98 -20.07 -3.35
N TYR A 89 -3.08 -19.25 -2.79
CA TYR A 89 -2.93 -19.15 -1.33
C TYR A 89 -4.22 -18.70 -0.63
N LYS A 90 -4.90 -17.67 -1.14
CA LYS A 90 -6.13 -17.13 -0.54
C LYS A 90 -7.33 -18.08 -0.62
N ILE A 91 -7.47 -18.81 -1.72
CA ILE A 91 -8.62 -19.72 -1.97
C ILE A 91 -8.37 -21.07 -1.31
N PHE A 92 -7.22 -21.68 -1.57
CA PHE A 92 -6.95 -23.07 -1.19
C PHE A 92 -6.13 -23.17 0.09
N GLY A 93 -5.57 -22.09 0.59
CA GLY A 93 -4.67 -22.25 1.72
C GLY A 93 -5.36 -22.69 3.01
N GLY A 94 -6.68 -22.47 3.13
CA GLY A 94 -7.48 -22.98 4.25
C GLY A 94 -7.37 -24.50 4.42
N PHE A 95 -7.04 -25.23 3.34
CA PHE A 95 -6.81 -26.68 3.39
C PHE A 95 -5.54 -27.08 4.15
N PHE A 96 -4.51 -26.24 4.18
CA PHE A 96 -3.25 -26.55 4.87
C PHE A 96 -2.98 -25.67 6.10
N GLU A 97 -3.64 -24.52 6.20
CA GLU A 97 -3.48 -23.56 7.28
C GLU A 97 -4.78 -22.81 7.61
N LYS A 98 -5.27 -22.99 8.83
CA LYS A 98 -6.55 -22.40 9.28
C LYS A 98 -6.49 -20.90 9.56
N ARG A 99 -5.29 -20.31 9.69
CA ARG A 99 -5.11 -18.86 9.94
C ARG A 99 -5.24 -17.98 8.69
N ILE A 100 -5.62 -18.54 7.55
CA ILE A 100 -5.76 -17.78 6.32
C ILE A 100 -6.98 -16.88 6.40
N SER A 101 -6.82 -15.62 5.97
CA SER A 101 -7.71 -14.46 6.17
C SER A 101 -7.61 -13.74 7.53
N GLY A 102 -6.76 -14.21 8.44
CA GLY A 102 -6.48 -13.57 9.73
C GLY A 102 -5.47 -12.41 9.66
N SER A 103 -5.27 -11.74 10.81
CA SER A 103 -4.12 -10.85 11.00
C SER A 103 -2.83 -11.69 11.00
N PHE A 104 -1.79 -11.23 10.28
CA PHE A 104 -0.48 -11.90 10.11
C PHE A 104 -0.41 -13.06 9.09
N ASP A 105 -1.18 -13.01 8.01
CA ASP A 105 -0.98 -13.90 6.86
C ASP A 105 0.22 -13.48 5.97
N ILE A 106 0.64 -14.34 5.02
CA ILE A 106 1.78 -14.06 4.12
C ILE A 106 1.43 -13.26 2.86
N SER A 107 0.20 -12.74 2.75
CA SER A 107 -0.25 -12.06 1.53
C SER A 107 0.62 -10.86 1.22
N GLY A 108 1.03 -10.10 2.25
CA GLY A 108 1.96 -8.99 2.07
C GLY A 108 3.27 -9.40 1.40
N VAL A 109 3.84 -10.55 1.78
CA VAL A 109 5.08 -11.07 1.17
C VAL A 109 4.87 -11.46 -0.30
N LEU A 110 3.76 -12.16 -0.60
CA LEU A 110 3.42 -12.58 -1.97
C LEU A 110 3.07 -11.37 -2.87
N MET A 111 2.43 -10.36 -2.32
CA MET A 111 2.17 -9.08 -2.98
C MET A 111 3.49 -8.37 -3.34
N LEU A 112 4.45 -8.30 -2.43
CA LEU A 112 5.77 -7.74 -2.70
C LEU A 112 6.54 -8.58 -3.74
N MET A 113 6.39 -9.91 -3.71
CA MET A 113 6.94 -10.82 -4.72
C MET A 113 6.45 -10.47 -6.12
N THR A 114 5.16 -10.17 -6.27
CA THR A 114 4.58 -9.76 -7.55
C THR A 114 5.31 -8.56 -8.16
N ILE A 115 5.57 -7.52 -7.36
CA ILE A 115 6.28 -6.31 -7.82
C ILE A 115 7.75 -6.64 -8.15
N LYS A 116 8.43 -7.41 -7.30
CA LYS A 116 9.83 -7.82 -7.52
C LYS A 116 9.98 -8.61 -8.82
N MET A 117 9.08 -9.56 -9.06
CA MET A 117 9.11 -10.40 -10.26
C MET A 117 8.69 -9.63 -11.51
N CYS A 118 7.78 -8.66 -11.40
CA CYS A 118 7.50 -7.72 -12.48
C CYS A 118 8.78 -6.94 -12.87
N TYR A 119 9.53 -6.40 -11.92
CA TYR A 119 10.80 -5.71 -12.23
C TYR A 119 11.85 -6.66 -12.80
N LEU A 120 11.97 -7.88 -12.28
CA LEU A 120 12.89 -8.88 -12.85
C LEU A 120 12.49 -9.22 -14.30
N GLY A 121 11.20 -9.42 -14.61
CA GLY A 121 10.74 -9.63 -15.99
C GLY A 121 11.07 -8.48 -16.95
N LYS A 122 11.20 -7.25 -16.42
CA LYS A 122 11.49 -6.05 -17.20
C LYS A 122 12.98 -5.73 -17.32
N GLU A 123 13.74 -5.95 -16.25
CA GLU A 123 15.08 -5.38 -16.05
C GLU A 123 16.18 -6.44 -15.93
N TYR A 124 15.84 -7.72 -15.74
CA TYR A 124 16.82 -8.80 -15.64
C TYR A 124 17.38 -9.17 -17.01
N ASP A 125 18.71 -9.07 -17.16
CA ASP A 125 19.42 -9.49 -18.37
C ASP A 125 20.32 -10.68 -18.07
N ARG A 126 20.06 -11.81 -18.74
CA ARG A 126 20.83 -13.06 -18.60
C ARG A 126 22.31 -12.92 -18.97
N ARG A 127 22.68 -11.92 -19.76
CA ARG A 127 24.08 -11.67 -20.17
C ARG A 127 24.89 -11.01 -19.05
N THR A 128 24.24 -10.21 -18.21
CA THR A 128 24.91 -9.38 -17.21
C THR A 128 24.53 -9.73 -15.76
N ASN A 129 23.44 -10.48 -15.56
CA ASN A 129 22.90 -10.81 -14.25
C ASN A 129 22.85 -12.32 -14.03
N THR A 130 23.08 -12.72 -12.79
CA THR A 130 23.01 -14.12 -12.37
C THR A 130 21.73 -14.39 -11.58
N ILE A 131 21.32 -15.67 -11.53
CA ILE A 131 20.22 -16.10 -10.65
C ILE A 131 20.48 -15.75 -9.18
N LYS A 132 21.75 -15.68 -8.77
CA LYS A 132 22.14 -15.26 -7.42
C LYS A 132 21.82 -13.78 -7.17
N ASP A 133 21.88 -12.93 -8.20
CA ASP A 133 21.52 -11.51 -8.10
C ASP A 133 20.00 -11.35 -7.97
N ALA A 134 19.23 -12.13 -8.74
CA ALA A 134 17.78 -12.19 -8.61
C ALA A 134 17.34 -12.67 -7.21
N LEU A 135 17.94 -13.75 -6.70
CA LEU A 135 17.68 -14.24 -5.34
C LEU A 135 18.04 -13.20 -4.27
N SER A 136 19.16 -12.49 -4.44
CA SER A 136 19.59 -11.44 -3.50
C SER A 136 18.62 -10.25 -3.47
N TYR A 137 17.99 -9.94 -4.60
CA TYR A 137 16.95 -8.93 -4.70
C TYR A 137 15.62 -9.40 -4.09
N ILE A 138 15.21 -10.64 -4.39
CA ILE A 138 14.00 -11.26 -3.85
C ILE A 138 14.04 -11.31 -2.32
N LEU A 139 15.16 -11.80 -1.77
CA LEU A 139 15.37 -12.04 -0.35
C LEU A 139 16.00 -10.84 0.37
N PHE A 140 15.92 -9.64 -0.22
CA PHE A 140 16.51 -8.46 0.40
C PHE A 140 15.79 -8.09 1.71
N ILE A 141 16.51 -8.23 2.83
CA ILE A 141 15.96 -8.20 4.19
C ILE A 141 15.13 -6.94 4.51
N PRO A 142 15.58 -5.69 4.23
CA PRO A 142 14.78 -4.50 4.55
C PRO A 142 13.38 -4.49 3.93
N GLY A 143 13.23 -5.07 2.73
CA GLY A 143 11.97 -5.15 1.98
C GLY A 143 11.42 -6.57 1.88
N LEU A 144 11.76 -7.45 2.82
CA LEU A 144 11.32 -8.85 2.80
C LEU A 144 9.83 -8.99 3.15
N MET A 145 9.38 -8.31 4.20
CA MET A 145 8.00 -8.45 4.70
C MET A 145 7.10 -7.23 4.50
N LEU A 146 7.63 -6.01 4.68
CA LEU A 146 6.81 -4.80 4.81
C LEU A 146 6.85 -3.87 3.58
N GLY A 147 7.75 -4.12 2.62
CA GLY A 147 8.09 -3.17 1.55
C GLY A 147 8.70 -1.89 2.12
N PRO A 148 9.21 -0.96 1.28
CA PRO A 148 8.98 -0.84 -0.16
C PRO A 148 9.76 -1.81 -1.06
N VAL A 149 9.44 -1.79 -2.36
CA VAL A 149 10.15 -2.54 -3.40
C VAL A 149 10.84 -1.56 -4.37
N PRO A 150 12.17 -1.35 -4.27
CA PRO A 150 12.90 -0.62 -5.31
C PRO A 150 12.94 -1.42 -6.62
N THR A 151 13.23 -0.77 -7.75
CA THR A 151 13.45 -1.49 -9.01
C THR A 151 14.70 -2.39 -8.92
N PHE A 152 14.77 -3.42 -9.76
CA PHE A 152 15.91 -4.33 -9.79
C PHE A 152 17.19 -3.60 -10.22
N LYS A 153 17.09 -2.74 -11.24
CA LYS A 153 18.17 -1.87 -11.69
C LYS A 153 18.69 -0.98 -10.57
N LYS A 154 17.81 -0.27 -9.85
CA LYS A 154 18.21 0.58 -8.71
C LYS A 154 18.84 -0.24 -7.57
N PHE A 155 18.38 -1.47 -7.38
CA PHE A 155 18.97 -2.39 -6.41
C PHE A 155 20.41 -2.77 -6.79
N MET A 156 20.66 -3.08 -8.07
CA MET A 156 21.98 -3.45 -8.60
C MET A 156 22.95 -2.25 -8.68
N GLU A 157 22.46 -1.08 -9.09
CA GLU A 157 23.26 0.16 -9.17
C GLU A 157 23.72 0.66 -7.80
N ASN A 158 22.96 0.38 -6.74
CA ASN A 158 23.34 0.76 -5.38
C ASN A 158 24.54 -0.09 -4.90
N LYS A 159 25.73 0.34 -5.32
CA LYS A 159 27.03 -0.18 -4.88
C LYS A 159 27.27 0.25 -3.42
N TYR A 160 27.00 -0.68 -2.51
CA TYR A 160 27.13 -0.46 -1.07
C TYR A 160 28.55 0.00 -0.68
N ARG A 161 28.65 1.10 0.09
CA ARG A 161 29.88 1.53 0.76
C ARG A 161 29.54 1.93 2.20
N LYS A 162 29.52 0.92 3.09
CA LYS A 162 29.35 1.00 4.55
C LYS A 162 27.94 1.38 5.07
N PRO A 163 27.54 0.86 6.25
CA PRO A 163 26.26 1.22 6.85
C PRO A 163 26.32 2.66 7.35
N LYS A 164 25.29 3.45 7.05
CA LYS A 164 25.17 4.82 7.57
C LYS A 164 24.82 4.81 9.06
N LYS A 165 25.04 5.95 9.73
CA LYS A 165 24.58 6.17 11.11
C LYS A 165 23.10 5.76 11.26
N PRO A 166 22.70 5.13 12.37
CA PRO A 166 21.31 4.73 12.57
C PRO A 166 20.35 5.92 12.40
N PRO A 167 19.28 5.78 11.60
CA PRO A 167 18.30 6.85 11.41
C PRO A 167 17.36 6.91 12.62
N TYR A 168 17.87 7.28 13.79
CA TYR A 168 17.14 7.28 15.07
C TYR A 168 15.79 8.00 14.98
N GLY A 169 15.75 9.18 14.34
CA GLY A 169 14.51 9.93 14.15
C GLY A 169 13.46 9.20 13.31
N THR A 170 13.86 8.36 12.36
CA THR A 170 12.93 7.53 11.58
C THR A 170 12.32 6.43 12.43
N PHE A 171 13.14 5.73 13.23
CA PHE A 171 12.64 4.70 14.13
C PHE A 171 11.76 5.30 15.24
N LEU A 172 12.11 6.46 15.79
CA LEU A 172 11.28 7.14 16.78
C LEU A 172 9.89 7.48 16.24
N LYS A 173 9.81 8.04 15.01
CA LYS A 173 8.53 8.26 14.31
C LYS A 173 7.76 6.96 14.11
N SER A 174 8.45 5.91 13.67
CA SER A 174 7.87 4.58 13.50
C SER A 174 7.23 4.06 14.79
N PHE A 175 7.95 4.11 15.92
CA PHE A 175 7.41 3.70 17.22
C PHE A 175 6.26 4.59 17.68
N GLY A 176 6.32 5.90 17.43
CA GLY A 176 5.19 6.82 17.67
C GLY A 176 3.93 6.40 16.93
N PHE A 177 4.03 6.03 15.65
CA PHE A 177 2.89 5.51 14.88
C PHE A 177 2.39 4.17 15.43
N LEU A 178 3.26 3.28 15.92
CA LEU A 178 2.83 2.02 16.52
C LEU A 178 1.99 2.27 17.79
N ILE A 179 2.43 3.18 18.66
CA ILE A 179 1.69 3.55 19.88
C ILE A 179 0.33 4.15 19.50
N LEU A 180 0.32 5.10 18.56
CA LEU A 180 -0.92 5.74 18.11
C LEU A 180 -1.89 4.74 17.46
N PHE A 181 -1.38 3.80 16.65
CA PHE A 181 -2.19 2.73 16.09
C PHE A 181 -2.84 1.88 17.17
N GLN A 182 -2.09 1.46 18.19
CA GLN A 182 -2.63 0.65 19.28
C GLN A 182 -3.65 1.43 20.11
N ALA A 183 -3.42 2.72 20.39
CA ALA A 183 -4.38 3.57 21.06
C ALA A 183 -5.70 3.66 20.28
N LEU A 184 -5.65 3.94 18.98
CA LEU A 184 -6.85 4.04 18.13
C LEU A 184 -7.55 2.70 17.94
N ARG A 185 -6.81 1.60 17.79
CA ARG A 185 -7.38 0.25 17.67
C ARG A 185 -8.20 -0.14 18.90
N ILE A 186 -7.74 0.25 20.09
CA ILE A 186 -8.43 -0.02 21.36
C ILE A 186 -9.62 0.92 21.56
N SER A 187 -9.45 2.21 21.26
CA SER A 187 -10.48 3.22 21.49
C SER A 187 -11.60 3.22 20.45
N VAL A 188 -11.32 2.76 19.22
CA VAL A 188 -12.30 2.73 18.12
C VAL A 188 -12.28 1.35 17.44
N PRO A 189 -12.75 0.29 18.14
CA PRO A 189 -12.92 -1.02 17.54
C PRO A 189 -13.91 -0.99 16.35
N ARG A 190 -13.78 -1.98 15.47
CA ARG A 190 -14.66 -2.18 14.30
C ARG A 190 -16.15 -2.19 14.68
N SER A 191 -16.50 -2.68 15.88
CA SER A 191 -17.88 -2.78 16.36
C SER A 191 -18.61 -1.43 16.39
N HIS A 192 -17.93 -0.32 16.69
CA HIS A 192 -18.55 1.01 16.69
C HIS A 192 -19.09 1.44 15.31
N LEU A 193 -18.57 0.87 14.24
CA LEU A 193 -19.10 1.13 12.90
C LEU A 193 -20.47 0.47 12.68
N LEU A 194 -20.78 -0.58 13.45
CA LEU A 194 -21.97 -1.40 13.28
C LEU A 194 -23.03 -1.15 14.37
N GLU A 195 -22.70 -0.43 15.44
CA GLU A 195 -23.63 -0.06 16.50
C GLU A 195 -24.92 0.57 15.96
N GLU A 196 -26.07 0.22 16.51
CA GLU A 196 -27.35 0.83 16.17
C GLU A 196 -27.53 2.17 16.93
N ASN A 197 -28.42 3.04 16.43
CA ASN A 197 -28.82 4.28 17.11
C ASN A 197 -27.71 5.30 17.42
N VAL A 198 -26.61 5.28 16.67
CA VAL A 198 -25.55 6.31 16.75
C VAL A 198 -25.94 7.54 15.94
N SER A 199 -25.78 8.74 16.50
CA SER A 199 -26.04 10.00 15.79
C SER A 199 -25.13 10.15 14.56
N LEU A 200 -25.60 10.83 13.50
CA LEU A 200 -24.84 11.00 12.26
C LEU A 200 -23.45 11.63 12.49
N PRO A 201 -23.27 12.70 13.29
CA PRO A 201 -21.95 13.26 13.55
C PRO A 201 -21.00 12.25 14.21
N MET A 202 -21.50 11.48 15.20
CA MET A 202 -20.69 10.49 15.89
C MET A 202 -20.32 9.33 14.96
N ARG A 203 -21.24 8.91 14.08
CA ARG A 203 -20.95 7.91 13.04
C ARG A 203 -19.81 8.36 12.13
N LEU A 204 -19.83 9.61 11.68
CA LEU A 204 -18.76 10.17 10.84
C LEU A 204 -17.41 10.18 11.58
N VAL A 205 -17.40 10.52 12.87
CA VAL A 205 -16.20 10.45 13.72
C VAL A 205 -15.68 9.02 13.82
N TYR A 206 -16.54 8.02 14.06
CA TYR A 206 -16.12 6.62 14.13
C TYR A 206 -15.51 6.14 12.81
N ILE A 207 -16.14 6.44 11.67
CA ILE A 207 -15.61 6.07 10.35
C ILE A 207 -14.25 6.75 10.10
N TYR A 208 -14.14 8.04 10.43
CA TYR A 208 -12.88 8.78 10.29
C TYR A 208 -11.77 8.16 11.14
N LEU A 209 -11.99 7.98 12.44
CA LEU A 209 -10.99 7.44 13.35
C LEU A 209 -10.64 5.98 13.02
N PHE A 210 -11.61 5.17 12.61
CA PHE A 210 -11.36 3.79 12.16
C PHE A 210 -10.46 3.76 10.92
N THR A 211 -10.75 4.58 9.92
CA THR A 211 -9.97 4.58 8.66
C THR A 211 -8.57 5.17 8.84
N VAL A 212 -8.43 6.27 9.61
CA VAL A 212 -7.13 6.85 9.98
C VAL A 212 -6.31 5.87 10.81
N GLY A 213 -6.91 5.26 11.84
CA GLY A 213 -6.28 4.24 12.67
C GLY A 213 -5.73 3.09 11.81
N ASN A 214 -6.51 2.63 10.85
CA ASN A 214 -6.06 1.60 9.92
C ASN A 214 -4.97 2.07 8.94
N ARG A 215 -4.88 3.35 8.59
CA ARG A 215 -3.75 3.89 7.80
C ARG A 215 -2.47 3.97 8.64
N ILE A 216 -2.56 4.29 9.92
CA ILE A 216 -1.40 4.50 10.81
C ILE A 216 -0.49 3.27 10.92
N LYS A 217 -1.04 2.05 10.89
CA LYS A 217 -0.22 0.83 10.87
C LYS A 217 0.73 0.76 9.65
N PHE A 218 0.36 1.34 8.50
CA PHE A 218 1.22 1.42 7.33
C PHE A 218 2.30 2.49 7.50
N TYR A 219 1.99 3.63 8.12
CA TYR A 219 3.02 4.63 8.45
C TYR A 219 4.07 4.03 9.38
N PHE A 220 3.67 3.27 10.41
CA PHE A 220 4.59 2.48 11.23
C PHE A 220 5.45 1.55 10.35
N ALA A 221 4.83 0.62 9.62
CA ALA A 221 5.54 -0.41 8.88
C ALA A 221 6.54 0.16 7.85
N TRP A 222 6.15 1.21 7.13
CA TRP A 222 6.97 1.81 6.09
C TRP A 222 8.04 2.76 6.62
N HIS A 223 7.84 3.42 7.78
CA HIS A 223 8.94 4.13 8.44
C HIS A 223 9.97 3.14 9.01
N PHE A 224 9.51 2.05 9.63
CA PHE A 224 10.39 0.98 10.12
C PHE A 224 11.26 0.40 9.00
N SER A 225 10.64 0.01 7.88
CA SER A 225 11.38 -0.53 6.73
C SER A 225 12.29 0.54 6.12
N HIS A 226 11.86 1.80 6.01
CA HIS A 226 12.71 2.89 5.54
C HIS A 226 14.00 3.03 6.36
N GLY A 227 13.90 2.90 7.69
CA GLY A 227 15.07 2.85 8.58
C GLY A 227 16.01 1.69 8.23
N CYS A 228 15.46 0.50 8.02
CA CYS A 228 16.22 -0.68 7.60
C CYS A 228 16.90 -0.51 6.23
N PHE A 229 16.20 0.10 5.26
CA PHE A 229 16.73 0.43 3.93
C PHE A 229 17.86 1.46 4.00
N THR A 230 17.79 2.40 4.93
CA THR A 230 18.81 3.44 5.12
C THR A 230 20.15 2.84 5.56
N PHE A 231 20.14 1.81 6.42
CA PHE A 231 21.36 1.05 6.74
C PHE A 231 22.03 0.44 5.51
N GLN A 232 21.23 0.13 4.49
CA GLN A 232 21.67 -0.49 3.25
C GLN A 232 21.88 0.50 2.09
N ASN A 233 22.13 1.77 2.42
CA ASN A 233 22.38 2.87 1.49
C ASN A 233 21.19 3.18 0.55
N PHE A 234 19.96 3.02 1.04
CA PHE A 234 18.76 3.51 0.38
C PHE A 234 18.09 4.62 1.21
N PRO A 235 18.68 5.84 1.27
CA PRO A 235 18.21 6.91 2.14
C PRO A 235 16.88 7.55 1.72
N ASN A 236 16.39 7.26 0.50
CA ASN A 236 15.22 7.91 -0.10
C ASN A 236 14.18 6.88 -0.58
N LEU A 237 13.83 5.94 0.30
CA LEU A 237 12.78 4.93 0.07
C LEU A 237 11.67 5.01 1.13
N LEU A 238 11.22 6.21 1.48
CA LEU A 238 10.05 6.34 2.34
C LEU A 238 8.80 6.03 1.51
N ASN A 239 8.00 5.04 1.93
CA ASN A 239 6.87 4.56 1.13
C ASN A 239 5.55 5.29 1.40
N ALA A 240 5.47 6.10 2.46
CA ALA A 240 4.39 7.07 2.63
C ALA A 240 4.81 8.30 3.44
N ASP A 241 4.36 9.47 3.01
CA ASP A 241 4.56 10.75 3.69
C ASP A 241 3.28 11.15 4.44
N PHE A 242 3.30 11.00 5.76
CA PHE A 242 2.12 11.17 6.63
C PHE A 242 1.37 12.49 6.38
N LEU A 243 2.09 13.61 6.40
CA LEU A 243 1.45 14.92 6.27
C LEU A 243 0.89 15.14 4.87
N LYS A 244 1.60 14.70 3.84
CA LYS A 244 1.14 14.89 2.45
C LYS A 244 -0.03 13.98 2.09
N VAL A 245 -0.13 12.82 2.72
CA VAL A 245 -1.27 11.91 2.55
C VAL A 245 -2.50 12.46 3.28
N GLU A 246 -2.40 12.75 4.58
CA GLU A 246 -3.56 13.18 5.37
C GLU A 246 -4.02 14.62 5.06
N LEU A 247 -3.15 15.45 4.45
CA LEU A 247 -3.48 16.83 4.02
C LEU A 247 -3.60 16.97 2.49
N ALA A 248 -3.74 15.87 1.75
CA ALA A 248 -3.89 15.89 0.30
C ALA A 248 -5.12 16.73 -0.12
N THR A 249 -4.97 17.52 -1.17
CA THR A 249 -6.05 18.36 -1.73
C THR A 249 -6.68 17.75 -2.98
N CYS A 250 -6.07 16.70 -3.54
CA CYS A 250 -6.64 15.93 -4.64
C CYS A 250 -6.24 14.44 -4.58
N VAL A 251 -6.98 13.60 -5.31
CA VAL A 251 -6.75 12.14 -5.37
C VAL A 251 -5.37 11.80 -5.94
N LYS A 252 -4.88 12.60 -6.89
CA LYS A 252 -3.55 12.41 -7.47
C LYS A 252 -2.45 12.59 -6.43
N ASP A 253 -2.53 13.63 -5.60
CA ASP A 253 -1.54 13.88 -4.56
C ASP A 253 -1.57 12.77 -3.51
N LEU A 254 -2.78 12.38 -3.06
CA LEU A 254 -2.97 11.22 -2.17
C LEU A 254 -2.23 9.98 -2.70
N SER A 255 -2.46 9.61 -3.96
CA SER A 255 -1.82 8.45 -4.59
C SER A 255 -0.32 8.61 -4.84
N THR A 256 0.18 9.84 -4.92
CA THR A 256 1.61 10.13 -5.15
C THR A 256 2.43 9.94 -3.88
N TYR A 257 1.83 10.22 -2.72
CA TYR A 257 2.50 10.16 -1.42
C TYR A 257 2.12 8.95 -0.57
N TRP A 258 1.13 8.16 -0.98
CA TRP A 258 0.75 6.89 -0.36
C TRP A 258 1.27 5.70 -1.16
N ASN A 259 1.92 4.74 -0.49
CA ASN A 259 2.46 3.52 -1.10
C ASN A 259 3.32 3.81 -2.35
N VAL A 260 4.25 4.76 -2.22
CA VAL A 260 5.01 5.41 -3.30
C VAL A 260 5.64 4.41 -4.28
N CYS A 261 6.30 3.36 -3.80
CA CYS A 261 6.98 2.39 -4.68
C CYS A 261 6.01 1.53 -5.48
N THR A 262 4.85 1.19 -4.90
CA THR A 262 3.76 0.52 -5.63
C THR A 262 3.15 1.47 -6.65
N GLY A 263 2.95 2.73 -6.29
CA GLY A 263 2.50 3.77 -7.22
C GLY A 263 3.44 3.95 -8.41
N ILE A 264 4.76 3.93 -8.18
CA ILE A 264 5.78 3.97 -9.25
C ILE A 264 5.71 2.72 -10.14
N TRP A 265 5.58 1.53 -9.53
CA TRP A 265 5.43 0.27 -10.27
C TRP A 265 4.20 0.30 -11.18
N LEU A 266 3.03 0.62 -10.63
CA LEU A 266 1.77 0.76 -11.35
C LEU A 266 1.87 1.79 -12.47
N LYS A 267 2.47 2.95 -12.17
CA LYS A 267 2.66 4.03 -13.14
C LYS A 267 3.53 3.58 -14.32
N ASN A 268 4.69 2.99 -14.04
CA ASN A 268 5.69 2.68 -15.05
C ASN A 268 5.36 1.43 -15.87
N CYS A 269 4.69 0.44 -15.26
CA CYS A 269 4.39 -0.82 -15.92
C CYS A 269 3.00 -0.83 -16.55
N PHE A 270 2.02 -0.11 -16.02
CA PHE A 270 0.63 -0.19 -16.51
C PHE A 270 0.13 1.15 -17.05
N PHE A 271 0.19 2.21 -16.25
CA PHE A 271 -0.41 3.50 -16.64
C PHE A 271 0.29 4.15 -17.84
N VAL A 272 1.62 4.29 -17.82
CA VAL A 272 2.38 4.98 -18.88
C VAL A 272 2.26 4.29 -20.24
N PRO A 273 2.30 2.94 -20.34
CA PRO A 273 1.99 2.25 -21.59
C PRO A 273 0.56 2.51 -22.10
N MET A 274 -0.44 2.50 -21.20
CA MET A 274 -1.85 2.63 -21.59
C MET A 274 -2.33 4.07 -21.83
N LYS A 275 -1.74 5.07 -21.18
CA LYS A 275 -2.22 6.47 -21.20
C LYS A 275 -2.21 7.09 -22.61
N ARG A 276 -1.42 6.54 -23.55
CA ARG A 276 -1.36 7.01 -24.95
C ARG A 276 -2.71 6.91 -25.65
N LYS A 277 -3.54 5.93 -25.27
CA LYS A 277 -4.89 5.74 -25.84
C LYS A 277 -5.93 6.60 -25.13
N SER A 278 -5.97 6.54 -23.80
CA SER A 278 -6.84 7.37 -22.97
C SER A 278 -6.31 7.43 -21.55
N ILE A 279 -6.18 8.65 -21.00
CA ILE A 279 -5.73 8.87 -19.63
C ILE A 279 -6.73 8.28 -18.63
N PHE A 280 -8.03 8.45 -18.89
CA PHE A 280 -9.08 7.95 -18.01
C PHE A 280 -9.09 6.43 -17.94
N TRP A 281 -9.13 5.76 -19.09
CA TRP A 281 -9.13 4.29 -19.14
C TRP A 281 -7.82 3.69 -18.64
N ALA A 282 -6.69 4.35 -18.86
CA ALA A 282 -5.43 3.95 -18.25
C ALA A 282 -5.49 4.04 -16.71
N SER A 283 -6.13 5.07 -16.14
CA SER A 283 -6.33 5.20 -14.70
C SER A 283 -7.21 4.08 -14.15
N VAL A 284 -8.34 3.81 -14.81
CA VAL A 284 -9.28 2.74 -14.42
C VAL A 284 -8.61 1.37 -14.47
N ALA A 285 -7.94 1.04 -15.57
CA ALA A 285 -7.24 -0.23 -15.72
C ALA A 285 -6.09 -0.38 -14.71
N THR A 286 -5.31 0.68 -14.46
CA THR A 286 -4.24 0.66 -13.45
C THR A 286 -4.82 0.45 -12.04
N SER A 287 -5.96 1.06 -11.75
CA SER A 287 -6.65 0.90 -10.46
C SER A 287 -7.23 -0.51 -10.29
N ALA A 288 -7.73 -1.12 -11.38
CA ALA A 288 -8.16 -2.50 -11.39
C ALA A 288 -6.98 -3.46 -11.14
N VAL A 289 -5.83 -3.24 -11.78
CA VAL A 289 -4.60 -4.01 -11.51
C VAL A 289 -4.18 -3.87 -10.04
N SER A 290 -4.25 -2.66 -9.48
CA SER A 290 -4.00 -2.42 -8.06
C SER A 290 -4.95 -3.21 -7.16
N ALA A 291 -6.25 -3.22 -7.47
CA ALA A 291 -7.24 -3.97 -6.72
C ALA A 291 -6.99 -5.48 -6.76
N LEU A 292 -6.74 -6.03 -7.96
CA LEU A 292 -6.44 -7.45 -8.15
C LEU A 292 -5.17 -7.87 -7.41
N TRP A 293 -4.16 -7.00 -7.38
CA TRP A 293 -2.93 -7.21 -6.62
C TRP A 293 -3.18 -7.29 -5.10
N HIS A 294 -4.15 -6.57 -4.57
CA HIS A 294 -4.50 -6.64 -3.15
C HIS A 294 -5.24 -7.93 -2.76
N GLY A 295 -6.04 -8.50 -3.65
CA GLY A 295 -6.68 -9.79 -3.47
C GLY A 295 -8.05 -9.92 -4.11
N ILE A 296 -8.72 -11.04 -3.81
CA ILE A 296 -9.99 -11.45 -4.43
C ILE A 296 -11.20 -10.65 -3.90
N ASN A 297 -11.07 -10.04 -2.72
CA ASN A 297 -12.20 -9.40 -2.07
C ASN A 297 -12.73 -8.19 -2.89
N PRO A 298 -14.04 -8.16 -3.22
CA PRO A 298 -14.61 -7.10 -4.06
C PRO A 298 -14.48 -5.70 -3.46
N CYS A 299 -14.36 -5.58 -2.13
CA CYS A 299 -14.15 -4.29 -1.47
C CYS A 299 -12.85 -3.59 -1.92
N TYR A 300 -11.83 -4.33 -2.38
CA TYR A 300 -10.66 -3.74 -2.99
C TYR A 300 -11.02 -3.00 -4.28
N LEU A 301 -11.71 -3.69 -5.18
CA LEU A 301 -12.13 -3.12 -6.46
C LEU A 301 -13.01 -1.88 -6.27
N ILE A 302 -13.97 -1.96 -5.34
CA ILE A 302 -14.83 -0.82 -4.98
C ILE A 302 -13.99 0.40 -4.60
N MET A 303 -13.06 0.28 -3.64
CA MET A 303 -12.24 1.43 -3.22
C MET A 303 -11.42 2.00 -4.40
N PHE A 304 -10.67 1.15 -5.11
CA PHE A 304 -9.74 1.60 -6.14
C PHE A 304 -10.46 2.24 -7.33
N LEU A 305 -11.59 1.67 -7.77
CA LEU A 305 -12.39 2.25 -8.85
C LEU A 305 -13.08 3.55 -8.41
N SER A 306 -13.62 3.62 -7.19
CA SER A 306 -14.21 4.85 -6.66
C SER A 306 -13.22 6.02 -6.68
N PHE A 307 -11.98 5.80 -6.22
CA PHE A 307 -10.96 6.84 -6.33
C PHE A 307 -10.64 7.19 -7.78
N SER A 308 -10.42 6.20 -8.66
CA SER A 308 -10.09 6.46 -10.07
C SER A 308 -11.17 7.27 -10.80
N ILE A 309 -12.44 6.95 -10.57
CA ILE A 309 -13.58 7.66 -11.17
C ILE A 309 -13.72 9.07 -10.59
N SER A 310 -13.38 9.26 -9.31
CA SER A 310 -13.45 10.57 -8.65
C SER A 310 -12.35 11.56 -9.09
N ILE A 311 -11.24 11.11 -9.70
CA ILE A 311 -10.12 11.96 -10.13
C ILE A 311 -10.58 13.17 -10.98
N PRO A 312 -11.29 13.00 -12.11
CA PRO A 312 -11.72 14.14 -12.93
C PRO A 312 -12.69 15.06 -12.17
N VAL A 313 -13.57 14.49 -11.34
CA VAL A 313 -14.57 15.24 -10.56
C VAL A 313 -13.88 16.14 -9.54
N VAL A 314 -12.98 15.58 -8.73
CA VAL A 314 -12.20 16.31 -7.73
C VAL A 314 -11.31 17.38 -8.37
N LYS A 315 -10.72 17.08 -9.53
CA LYS A 315 -9.91 18.05 -10.28
C LYS A 315 -10.74 19.27 -10.70
N GLU A 316 -11.93 19.05 -11.24
CA GLU A 316 -12.80 20.15 -11.65
C GLU A 316 -13.38 20.90 -10.44
N ASN A 317 -13.75 20.21 -9.36
CA ASN A 317 -14.13 20.88 -8.11
C ASN A 317 -13.02 21.79 -7.60
N ASN A 318 -11.78 21.34 -7.60
CA ASN A 318 -10.65 22.17 -7.18
C ASN A 318 -10.46 23.40 -8.08
N ARG A 319 -10.69 23.27 -9.40
CA ARG A 319 -10.69 24.41 -10.33
C ARG A 319 -11.81 25.41 -9.99
N LEU A 320 -13.03 24.93 -9.74
CA LEU A 320 -14.16 25.78 -9.37
C LEU A 320 -13.95 26.47 -8.02
N ILE A 321 -13.45 25.74 -7.02
CA ILE A 321 -13.10 26.31 -5.71
C ILE A 321 -12.02 27.38 -5.87
N GLN A 322 -10.97 27.13 -6.67
CA GLN A 322 -9.91 28.10 -6.92
C GLN A 322 -10.44 29.37 -7.61
N TYR A 323 -11.45 29.23 -8.48
CA TYR A 323 -12.06 30.35 -9.19
C TYR A 323 -13.00 31.18 -8.30
N PHE A 324 -13.95 30.53 -7.61
CA PHE A 324 -14.98 31.22 -6.82
C PHE A 324 -14.58 31.53 -5.39
N CYS A 325 -13.72 30.73 -4.78
CA CYS A 325 -13.34 30.81 -3.37
C CYS A 325 -11.82 30.61 -3.17
N PRO A 326 -10.94 31.38 -3.85
CA PRO A 326 -9.49 31.17 -3.81
C PRO A 326 -8.90 31.21 -2.39
N SER A 327 -9.41 32.10 -1.53
CA SER A 327 -8.97 32.23 -0.13
C SER A 327 -9.29 30.99 0.72
N LEU A 328 -10.33 30.24 0.36
CA LEU A 328 -10.78 29.04 1.06
C LEU A 328 -10.31 27.74 0.39
N PHE A 329 -9.53 27.83 -0.70
CA PHE A 329 -9.11 26.67 -1.47
C PHE A 329 -8.48 25.58 -0.61
N TRP A 330 -7.53 25.95 0.24
CA TRP A 330 -6.82 24.99 1.11
C TRP A 330 -7.73 24.29 2.11
N ILE A 331 -8.81 24.94 2.55
CA ILE A 331 -9.76 24.37 3.50
C ILE A 331 -10.75 23.46 2.76
N LEU A 332 -11.41 23.99 1.73
CA LEU A 332 -12.47 23.28 1.01
C LEU A 332 -11.94 22.05 0.25
N SER A 333 -10.78 22.15 -0.40
CA SER A 333 -10.17 21.00 -1.09
C SER A 333 -9.76 19.88 -0.11
N ARG A 334 -9.31 20.25 1.09
CA ARG A 334 -8.97 19.28 2.15
C ARG A 334 -10.21 18.64 2.76
N VAL A 335 -11.25 19.42 3.05
CA VAL A 335 -12.54 18.86 3.56
C VAL A 335 -13.12 17.88 2.55
N GLN A 336 -13.11 18.21 1.26
CA GLN A 336 -13.51 17.30 0.20
C GLN A 336 -12.69 16.00 0.23
N MET A 337 -11.36 16.09 0.26
CA MET A 337 -10.50 14.91 0.29
C MET A 337 -10.64 14.10 1.57
N LEU A 338 -10.89 14.74 2.72
CA LEU A 338 -11.15 14.10 4.00
C LEU A 338 -12.42 13.23 3.90
N ILE A 339 -13.51 13.79 3.37
CA ILE A 339 -14.77 13.08 3.17
C ILE A 339 -14.58 11.88 2.23
N LEU A 340 -14.03 12.11 1.04
CA LEU A 340 -13.87 11.05 0.03
C LEU A 340 -12.91 9.96 0.50
N THR A 341 -11.80 10.34 1.12
CA THR A 341 -10.80 9.36 1.58
C THR A 341 -11.36 8.50 2.71
N THR A 342 -12.02 9.11 3.68
CA THR A 342 -12.70 8.40 4.78
C THR A 342 -13.76 7.46 4.23
N TYR A 343 -14.63 7.95 3.35
CA TYR A 343 -15.75 7.19 2.83
C TYR A 343 -15.31 6.00 1.94
N PHE A 344 -14.42 6.22 0.97
CA PHE A 344 -13.99 5.15 0.05
C PHE A 344 -13.04 4.14 0.71
N THR A 345 -12.11 4.57 1.58
CA THR A 345 -11.17 3.64 2.24
C THR A 345 -11.85 2.72 3.25
N THR A 346 -13.05 3.07 3.73
CA THR A 346 -13.88 2.20 4.57
C THR A 346 -14.10 0.84 3.92
N SER A 347 -14.31 0.80 2.59
CA SER A 347 -14.41 -0.45 1.82
C SER A 347 -13.17 -1.34 2.02
N PHE A 348 -11.99 -0.78 1.81
CA PHE A 348 -10.72 -1.51 1.91
C PHE A 348 -10.42 -2.00 3.33
N PHE A 349 -10.87 -1.30 4.36
CA PHE A 349 -10.60 -1.68 5.75
C PHE A 349 -11.65 -2.61 6.35
N LEU A 350 -12.89 -2.60 5.87
CA LEU A 350 -13.93 -3.54 6.33
C LEU A 350 -13.80 -4.92 5.68
N LEU A 351 -13.50 -4.97 4.39
CA LEU A 351 -13.41 -6.21 3.59
C LEU A 351 -14.63 -7.13 3.71
N ASN A 352 -15.80 -6.55 3.97
CA ASN A 352 -17.09 -7.24 3.99
C ASN A 352 -18.13 -6.32 3.33
N ILE A 353 -18.82 -6.83 2.31
CA ILE A 353 -19.77 -6.04 1.52
C ILE A 353 -21.01 -5.67 2.32
N SER A 354 -21.53 -6.60 3.13
CA SER A 354 -22.71 -6.35 3.96
C SER A 354 -22.45 -5.26 4.99
N ASP A 355 -21.32 -5.33 5.70
CA ASP A 355 -20.89 -4.31 6.67
C ASP A 355 -20.64 -2.96 5.97
N LEU A 356 -20.02 -2.98 4.78
CA LEU A 356 -19.78 -1.77 4.00
C LEU A 356 -21.09 -1.08 3.61
N ILE A 357 -22.07 -1.85 3.12
CA ILE A 357 -23.39 -1.33 2.75
C ILE A 357 -24.10 -0.78 3.98
N TYR A 358 -24.05 -1.48 5.12
CA TYR A 358 -24.61 -1.00 6.38
C TYR A 358 -24.02 0.35 6.79
N VAL A 359 -22.68 0.44 6.82
CA VAL A 359 -21.98 1.68 7.18
C VAL A 359 -22.33 2.81 6.20
N TRP A 360 -22.33 2.53 4.89
CA TRP A 360 -22.69 3.53 3.89
C TRP A 360 -24.16 3.98 3.98
N LYS A 361 -25.09 3.08 4.27
CA LYS A 361 -26.50 3.41 4.53
C LYS A 361 -26.63 4.29 5.77
N SER A 362 -25.87 4.02 6.83
CA SER A 362 -25.90 4.81 8.08
C SER A 362 -25.44 6.27 7.90
N VAL A 363 -24.71 6.56 6.82
CA VAL A 363 -24.30 7.92 6.42
C VAL A 363 -24.94 8.34 5.10
N TYR A 364 -26.10 7.77 4.75
CA TYR A 364 -26.91 8.14 3.59
C TYR A 364 -26.15 8.12 2.26
N PHE A 365 -25.17 7.23 2.10
CA PHE A 365 -24.29 7.17 0.93
C PHE A 365 -23.59 8.50 0.61
N ALA A 366 -23.26 9.31 1.63
CA ALA A 366 -22.77 10.69 1.49
C ALA A 366 -21.64 10.87 0.45
N GLY A 367 -20.65 9.97 0.38
CA GLY A 367 -19.57 10.09 -0.61
C GLY A 367 -20.06 10.00 -2.07
N HIS A 368 -21.02 9.12 -2.37
CA HIS A 368 -21.62 9.04 -3.70
C HIS A 368 -22.47 10.27 -4.00
N ILE A 369 -23.24 10.76 -3.02
CA ILE A 369 -24.02 11.99 -3.14
C ILE A 369 -23.11 13.18 -3.45
N VAL A 370 -21.98 13.32 -2.74
CA VAL A 370 -20.99 14.39 -2.99
C VAL A 370 -20.49 14.35 -4.44
N ILE A 371 -20.16 13.16 -4.96
CA ILE A 371 -19.73 13.01 -6.37
C ILE A 371 -20.85 13.35 -7.35
N ALA A 372 -22.08 12.89 -7.10
CA ALA A 372 -23.23 13.17 -7.97
C ALA A 372 -23.57 14.67 -8.01
N LEU A 373 -23.63 15.32 -6.84
CA LEU A 373 -23.84 16.78 -6.73
C LEU A 373 -22.71 17.55 -7.42
N SER A 374 -21.46 17.12 -7.27
CA SER A 374 -20.31 17.74 -7.95
C SER A 374 -20.49 17.68 -9.47
N LEU A 375 -20.89 16.53 -10.02
CA LEU A 375 -21.13 16.38 -11.45
C LEU A 375 -22.29 17.26 -11.95
N LEU A 376 -23.38 17.39 -11.17
CA LEU A 376 -24.50 18.27 -11.49
C LEU A 376 -24.08 19.75 -11.53
N ILE A 377 -23.37 20.21 -10.50
CA ILE A 377 -22.84 21.58 -10.43
C ILE A 377 -21.87 21.83 -11.59
N GLN A 378 -20.94 20.90 -11.84
CA GLN A 378 -20.00 21.00 -12.96
C GLN A 378 -20.73 21.07 -14.31
N GLY A 379 -21.77 20.26 -14.50
CA GLY A 379 -22.64 20.32 -15.68
C GLY A 379 -23.29 21.68 -15.86
N ALA A 380 -23.89 22.23 -14.80
CA ALA A 380 -24.50 23.56 -14.82
C ALA A 380 -23.46 24.66 -15.11
N THR A 381 -22.28 24.61 -14.48
CA THR A 381 -21.21 25.59 -14.67
C THR A 381 -20.60 25.58 -16.08
N LYS A 382 -20.62 24.46 -16.80
CA LYS A 382 -20.12 24.41 -18.19
C LYS A 382 -20.89 25.33 -19.14
N TYR A 383 -22.17 25.60 -18.89
CA TYR A 383 -22.97 26.52 -19.68
C TYR A 383 -22.58 27.99 -19.49
N PHE A 384 -21.89 28.32 -18.40
CA PHE A 384 -21.50 29.69 -18.05
C PHE A 384 -20.08 30.08 -18.51
N SER A 385 -19.43 29.25 -19.36
CA SER A 385 -18.15 29.53 -20.03
C SER A 385 -17.10 30.24 -19.16
N PHE A 386 -16.53 29.54 -18.18
CA PHE A 386 -15.43 30.08 -17.39
C PHE A 386 -14.13 30.13 -18.21
N PRO A 387 -13.43 31.27 -18.28
CA PRO A 387 -12.17 31.38 -19.01
C PRO A 387 -11.20 30.28 -18.56
N ALA A 388 -10.64 29.53 -19.50
CA ALA A 388 -9.56 28.61 -19.20
C ALA A 388 -8.35 29.45 -18.73
N GLU A 389 -7.78 29.07 -17.59
CA GLU A 389 -6.55 29.64 -17.06
C GLU A 389 -5.48 29.52 -18.16
N LYS A 390 -5.09 30.67 -18.77
CA LYS A 390 -3.96 30.72 -19.69
C LYS A 390 -2.76 30.20 -18.89
N LYS A 391 -2.23 29.03 -19.27
CA LYS A 391 -0.91 28.60 -18.82
C LYS A 391 0.06 29.75 -19.10
N ARG A 392 0.53 30.44 -18.05
CA ARG A 392 1.73 31.27 -18.16
C ARG A 392 2.85 30.32 -18.55
N ILE A 393 3.31 30.45 -19.77
CA ILE A 393 4.59 29.96 -20.21
C ILE A 393 5.55 31.07 -19.81
N ASP A 394 6.13 30.94 -18.62
CA ASP A 394 7.37 31.61 -18.23
C ASP A 394 8.35 30.54 -17.77
#